data_AF-A0A6J7M5X1-F1
#
_entry.id   AF-A0A6J7M5X1-F1
#
_cell.length_a   1.000
_cell.length_b   1.000
_cell.length_c   1.000
_cell.angle_alpha   90.00
_cell.angle_beta   90.00
_cell.angle_gamma   90.00
#
_symmetry.space_group_name_H-M   'P 1'
#
loop_
_entity.id
_entity.type
_entity.pdbx_description
1 polymer ?
#
loop_
_entity_poly.entity_id
_entity_poly.type
_entity_poly.pdbx_seq_one_letter_code
_entity_poly.pdbx_strand_id
1 'polypeptide(L)'
;MLCAIPLGFSYKAHRPSHMRHHAHTNDPQRDPDYHTAGPMWIVLRSWYAQVLMLTFLPLFAFVPAARRLVPQSVLRSMAGDAGNKKSGLIQLRFWFFSTLVLFVAFLTGYGWAALLLWFIPSRLQGLWLLTVFAWFPHHPATKVGRYVDTRVAVFAGSRFLIRGHDHHAVHHLFPRVPHYRLRRLWSDIADDMVTKGVRSEGRALDATGPIVW
;
A
#
# COMPACT_ATOMS: atom_id res chain seq x y z
N MET A 1 0.34 -15.15 -8.31
CA MET A 1 0.84 -15.23 -6.92
C MET A 1 2.33 -14.93 -6.80
N LEU A 2 3.16 -15.37 -7.74
CA LEU A 2 4.62 -15.13 -7.70
C LEU A 2 5.02 -13.65 -7.86
N CYS A 3 4.18 -12.82 -8.48
CA CYS A 3 4.44 -11.40 -8.72
C CYS A 3 4.65 -10.53 -7.47
N ALA A 4 4.23 -10.99 -6.28
CA ALA A 4 4.44 -10.28 -5.03
C ALA A 4 5.76 -10.66 -4.31
N ILE A 5 6.44 -11.72 -4.76
CA ILE A 5 7.70 -12.18 -4.16
C ILE A 5 8.80 -11.11 -4.26
N PRO A 6 9.02 -10.44 -5.42
CA PRO A 6 9.98 -9.35 -5.49
C PRO A 6 9.62 -8.16 -4.59
N LEU A 7 8.32 -8.00 -4.26
CA LEU A 7 7.82 -6.94 -3.39
C LEU A 7 7.95 -7.27 -1.89
N GLY A 8 8.40 -8.48 -1.54
CA GLY A 8 8.64 -8.86 -0.16
C GLY A 8 7.38 -9.12 0.68
N PHE A 9 6.23 -9.38 0.04
CA PHE A 9 4.99 -9.74 0.73
C PHE A 9 4.18 -10.83 0.00
N SER A 10 3.20 -11.41 0.71
CA SER A 10 2.31 -12.44 0.14
C SER A 10 1.07 -11.83 -0.51
N TYR A 11 0.88 -12.09 -1.80
CA TYR A 11 -0.36 -11.72 -2.51
C TYR A 11 -1.63 -12.27 -1.82
N LYS A 12 -1.57 -13.51 -1.31
CA LYS A 12 -2.72 -14.14 -0.63
C LYS A 12 -3.11 -13.41 0.65
N ALA A 13 -2.13 -12.85 1.37
CA ALA A 13 -2.38 -12.08 2.59
C ALA A 13 -2.79 -10.64 2.27
N HIS A 14 -2.19 -10.04 1.22
CA HIS A 14 -2.47 -8.67 0.82
C HIS A 14 -3.86 -8.50 0.19
N ARG A 15 -4.35 -9.46 -0.62
CA ARG A 15 -5.64 -9.32 -1.31
C ARG A 15 -6.81 -9.04 -0.36
N PRO A 16 -7.03 -9.79 0.75
CA PRO A 16 -8.09 -9.46 1.71
C PRO A 16 -7.94 -8.07 2.32
N SER A 17 -6.72 -7.67 2.70
CA SER A 17 -6.41 -6.33 3.23
C SER A 17 -6.82 -5.24 2.25
N HIS A 18 -6.35 -5.34 1.00
CA HIS A 18 -6.66 -4.39 -0.06
C HIS A 18 -8.16 -4.32 -0.38
N MET A 19 -8.88 -5.45 -0.34
CA MET A 19 -10.33 -5.44 -0.50
C MET A 19 -11.05 -4.76 0.67
N ARG A 20 -10.52 -4.89 1.89
CA ARG A 20 -11.03 -4.19 3.07
C ARG A 20 -10.77 -2.67 2.97
N HIS A 21 -9.61 -2.28 2.47
CA HIS A 21 -9.29 -0.89 2.16
C HIS A 21 -10.31 -0.30 1.19
N HIS A 22 -10.60 -0.95 0.06
CA HIS A 22 -11.65 -0.50 -0.86
C HIS A 22 -13.05 -0.37 -0.21
N ALA A 23 -13.38 -1.24 0.73
CA ALA A 23 -14.69 -1.24 1.39
C ALA A 23 -14.81 -0.16 2.48
N HIS A 24 -13.69 0.26 3.07
CA HIS A 24 -13.66 1.12 4.25
C HIS A 24 -12.67 2.27 4.10
N THR A 25 -12.40 2.73 2.88
CA THR A 25 -11.35 3.71 2.60
C THR A 25 -11.46 4.94 3.50
N ASN A 26 -10.33 5.35 4.09
CA ASN A 26 -10.18 6.44 5.05
C ASN A 26 -10.93 6.25 6.39
N ASP A 27 -11.47 5.06 6.70
CA ASP A 27 -12.07 4.79 8.01
C ASP A 27 -10.98 4.54 9.07
N PRO A 28 -10.91 5.34 10.16
CA PRO A 28 -9.83 5.22 11.15
C PRO A 28 -9.76 3.89 11.90
N GLN A 29 -10.84 3.12 11.92
CA GLN A 29 -10.93 1.86 12.64
C GLN A 29 -10.93 0.65 11.70
N ARG A 30 -11.44 0.82 10.47
CA ARG A 30 -11.70 -0.30 9.56
C ARG A 30 -10.77 -0.35 8.36
N ASP A 31 -10.19 0.76 7.94
CA ASP A 31 -9.22 0.79 6.83
C ASP A 31 -7.85 0.28 7.30
N PRO A 32 -7.33 -0.84 6.75
CA PRO A 32 -6.00 -1.32 7.10
C PRO A 32 -4.88 -0.36 6.70
N ASP A 33 -5.11 0.59 5.79
CA ASP A 33 -4.11 1.56 5.33
C ASP A 33 -4.20 2.92 6.05
N TYR A 34 -5.13 3.11 7.00
CA TYR A 34 -5.28 4.40 7.70
C TYR A 34 -4.05 4.81 8.52
N HIS A 35 -3.14 3.88 8.85
CA HIS A 35 -1.90 4.20 9.54
C HIS A 35 -0.96 5.10 8.71
N THR A 36 -1.22 5.30 7.41
CA THR A 36 -0.51 6.29 6.60
C THR A 36 -1.20 7.65 6.56
N ALA A 37 -2.42 7.82 7.10
CA ALA A 37 -3.16 9.07 7.07
C ALA A 37 -2.41 10.22 7.77
N GLY A 38 -2.45 11.41 7.16
CA GLY A 38 -1.82 12.63 7.70
C GLY A 38 -0.65 13.14 6.84
N PRO A 39 0.29 13.89 7.45
CA PRO A 39 1.43 14.49 6.75
C PRO A 39 2.43 13.43 6.27
N MET A 40 3.19 13.73 5.21
CA MET A 40 4.08 12.78 4.53
C MET A 40 5.09 12.06 5.44
N TRP A 41 5.56 12.68 6.52
CA TRP A 41 6.50 12.03 7.46
C TRP A 41 5.89 10.81 8.18
N ILE A 42 4.56 10.73 8.30
CA ILE A 42 3.85 9.55 8.82
C ILE A 42 4.13 8.34 7.93
N VAL A 43 4.27 8.52 6.61
CA VAL A 43 4.59 7.44 5.68
C VAL A 43 5.94 6.80 6.01
N LEU A 44 6.97 7.61 6.26
CA LEU A 44 8.30 7.11 6.66
C LEU A 44 8.25 6.35 7.99
N ARG A 45 7.52 6.87 8.97
CA ARG A 45 7.33 6.19 10.26
C ARG A 45 6.61 4.83 10.09
N SER A 46 5.55 4.81 9.29
CA SER A 46 4.75 3.61 9.00
C SER A 46 5.54 2.59 8.18
N TRP A 47 6.35 3.03 7.23
CA TRP A 47 7.28 2.19 6.48
C TRP A 47 8.33 1.55 7.41
N TYR A 48 9.00 2.35 8.22
CA TYR A 48 10.04 1.85 9.14
C TYR A 48 9.47 0.81 10.12
N ALA A 49 8.31 1.10 10.70
CA ALA A 49 7.62 0.14 11.56
C ALA A 49 7.27 -1.16 10.83
N GLN A 50 6.78 -1.10 9.58
CA GLN A 50 6.52 -2.30 8.77
C GLN A 50 7.80 -3.06 8.43
N VAL A 51 8.90 -2.39 8.11
CA VAL A 51 10.20 -3.03 7.86
C VAL A 51 10.69 -3.76 9.10
N LEU A 52 10.63 -3.14 10.28
CA LEU A 52 10.99 -3.79 11.54
C LEU A 52 10.08 -5.00 11.81
N MET A 53 8.76 -4.85 11.63
CA MET A 53 7.81 -5.94 11.83
C MET A 53 8.07 -7.13 10.92
N LEU A 54 8.23 -6.87 9.62
CA LEU A 54 8.47 -7.93 8.64
C LEU A 54 9.83 -8.57 8.82
N THR A 55 10.86 -7.83 9.24
CA THR A 55 12.20 -8.39 9.46
C THR A 55 12.24 -9.27 10.70
N PHE A 56 11.63 -8.82 11.81
CA PHE A 56 11.61 -9.54 13.08
C PHE A 56 10.25 -10.17 13.39
N LEU A 57 9.52 -10.62 12.37
CA LEU A 57 8.17 -11.14 12.50
C LEU A 57 8.02 -12.22 13.60
N PRO A 58 8.91 -13.22 13.73
CA PRO A 58 8.80 -14.22 14.80
C PRO A 58 8.90 -13.61 16.20
N LEU A 59 9.73 -12.58 16.40
CA LEU A 59 9.85 -11.91 17.69
C LEU A 59 8.50 -11.34 18.11
N PHE A 60 7.83 -10.59 17.22
CA PHE A 60 6.52 -10.00 17.55
C PHE A 60 5.37 -11.01 17.56
N ALA A 61 5.50 -12.12 16.81
CA ALA A 61 4.53 -13.20 16.80
C ALA A 61 4.54 -13.99 18.12
N PHE A 62 5.73 -14.35 18.61
CA PHE A 62 5.91 -15.28 19.73
C PHE A 62 6.27 -14.61 21.07
N VAL A 63 6.69 -13.34 21.06
CA VAL A 63 7.00 -12.56 22.27
C VAL A 63 6.05 -11.36 22.37
N PRO A 64 4.88 -11.49 23.02
CA PRO A 64 3.88 -10.42 23.10
C PRO A 64 4.43 -9.11 23.69
N ALA A 65 5.39 -9.19 24.63
CA ALA A 65 6.03 -8.02 25.22
C ALA A 65 6.75 -7.14 24.18
N ALA A 66 7.32 -7.74 23.12
CA ALA A 66 8.01 -7.01 22.06
C ALA A 66 7.06 -6.10 21.25
N ARG A 67 5.75 -6.39 21.24
CA ARG A 67 4.75 -5.56 20.54
C ARG A 67 4.65 -4.14 21.11
N ARG A 68 5.12 -3.91 22.34
CA ARG A 68 5.18 -2.56 22.93
C ARG A 68 6.13 -1.61 22.18
N LEU A 69 7.07 -2.15 21.39
CA LEU A 69 8.01 -1.37 20.59
C LEU A 69 7.41 -0.86 19.26
N VAL A 70 6.16 -1.22 18.97
CA VAL A 70 5.51 -1.01 17.68
C VAL A 70 4.42 0.05 17.82
N PRO A 71 4.34 1.04 16.91
CA PRO A 71 3.25 2.00 16.93
C PRO A 71 1.87 1.31 16.89
N GLN A 72 0.95 1.73 17.77
CA GLN A 72 -0.39 1.17 17.86
C GLN A 72 -1.20 1.30 16.57
N SER A 73 -0.95 2.33 15.76
CA SER A 73 -1.55 2.46 14.42
C SER A 73 -1.20 1.29 13.51
N VAL A 74 0.08 0.87 13.52
CA VAL A 74 0.57 -0.25 12.71
C VAL A 74 0.07 -1.58 13.25
N LEU A 75 0.04 -1.76 14.57
CA LEU A 75 -0.54 -2.97 15.17
C LEU A 75 -2.03 -3.13 14.84
N ARG A 76 -2.79 -2.03 14.81
CA ARG A 76 -4.22 -2.04 14.45
C ARG A 76 -4.45 -2.34 12.97
N SER A 77 -3.67 -1.71 12.09
CA SER A 77 -3.62 -2.05 10.65
C SER A 77 -3.42 -3.56 10.45
N MET A 78 -2.45 -4.14 11.17
CA MET A 78 -2.18 -5.57 11.12
C MET A 78 -3.26 -6.42 11.79
N ALA A 79 -3.95 -5.95 12.84
CA ALA A 79 -5.02 -6.70 13.51
C ALA A 79 -6.22 -6.92 12.57
N GLY A 80 -6.51 -5.97 11.68
CA GLY A 80 -7.51 -6.13 10.61
C GLY A 80 -7.18 -7.27 9.65
N ASP A 81 -5.89 -7.55 9.43
CA ASP A 81 -5.37 -8.64 8.59
C ASP A 81 -5.04 -9.93 9.36
N ALA A 82 -4.73 -9.81 10.65
CA ALA A 82 -4.27 -10.88 11.55
C ALA A 82 -5.41 -11.57 12.30
N GLY A 83 -6.62 -11.01 12.31
CA GLY A 83 -7.82 -11.68 12.83
C GLY A 83 -8.11 -13.02 12.15
N ASN A 84 -7.53 -13.25 10.97
CA ASN A 84 -7.54 -14.55 10.30
C ASN A 84 -6.23 -15.31 10.57
N LYS A 85 -6.26 -16.31 11.45
CA LYS A 85 -5.12 -17.22 11.74
C LYS A 85 -4.43 -17.75 10.46
N LYS A 86 -5.19 -17.93 9.37
CA LYS A 86 -4.68 -18.36 8.07
C LYS A 86 -3.76 -17.32 7.42
N SER A 87 -4.10 -16.03 7.51
CA SER A 87 -3.29 -14.93 6.98
C SER A 87 -1.97 -14.81 7.72
N GLY A 88 -2.01 -14.86 9.07
CA GLY A 88 -0.81 -14.86 9.90
C GLY A 88 0.13 -16.02 9.59
N LEU A 89 -0.41 -17.23 9.42
CA LEU A 89 0.40 -18.40 9.04
C LEU A 89 1.01 -18.26 7.64
N ILE A 90 0.28 -17.67 6.68
CA ILE A 90 0.81 -17.38 5.34
C ILE A 90 1.96 -16.38 5.41
N GLN A 91 1.84 -15.33 6.23
CA GLN A 91 2.92 -14.34 6.43
C GLN A 91 4.14 -14.97 7.09
N LEU A 92 3.95 -15.80 8.14
CA LEU A 92 5.06 -16.49 8.81
C LEU A 92 5.77 -17.47 7.89
N ARG A 93 5.04 -18.23 7.06
CA ARG A 93 5.63 -19.11 6.04
C ARG A 93 6.42 -18.32 5.00
N PHE A 94 5.84 -17.23 4.49
CA PHE A 94 6.52 -16.36 3.53
C PHE A 94 7.82 -15.81 4.13
N TRP A 95 7.76 -15.31 5.36
CA TRP A 95 8.92 -14.84 6.12
C TRP A 95 9.98 -15.94 6.20
N PHE A 96 9.62 -17.14 6.68
CA PHE A 96 10.54 -18.26 6.83
C PHE A 96 11.24 -18.62 5.52
N PHE A 97 10.50 -18.79 4.43
CA PHE A 97 11.09 -19.12 3.14
C PHE A 97 11.97 -17.98 2.60
N SER A 98 11.55 -16.72 2.74
CA SER A 98 12.34 -15.60 2.28
C SER A 98 13.66 -15.45 3.05
N THR A 99 13.64 -15.67 4.36
CA THR A 99 14.83 -15.67 5.22
C THR A 99 15.72 -16.87 4.92
N LEU A 100 15.16 -18.06 4.69
CA LEU A 100 15.91 -19.24 4.31
C LEU A 100 16.65 -19.03 2.97
N VAL A 101 15.99 -18.44 1.97
CA VAL A 101 16.63 -18.11 0.69
C VAL A 101 17.80 -17.13 0.89
N LEU A 102 17.62 -16.09 1.71
CA LEU A 102 18.71 -15.16 2.03
C LEU A 102 19.86 -15.86 2.74
N PHE A 103 19.56 -16.69 3.74
CA PHE A 103 20.56 -17.46 4.48
C PHE A 103 21.37 -18.39 3.56
N VAL A 104 20.68 -19.16 2.71
CA VAL A 104 21.33 -20.04 1.73
C VAL A 104 22.15 -19.23 0.72
N ALA A 105 21.68 -18.06 0.28
CA ALA A 105 22.46 -17.17 -0.59
C ALA A 105 23.77 -16.74 0.08
N PHE A 106 23.76 -16.42 1.38
CA PHE A 106 24.99 -16.12 2.12
C PHE A 106 25.93 -17.33 2.21
N LEU A 107 25.40 -18.52 2.52
CA LEU A 107 26.21 -19.75 2.58
C LEU A 107 26.84 -20.14 1.24
N THR A 108 26.22 -19.75 0.13
CA THR A 108 26.67 -20.09 -1.23
C THR A 108 27.44 -18.95 -1.92
N GLY A 109 27.74 -17.86 -1.21
CA GLY A 109 28.51 -16.72 -1.74
C GLY A 109 27.70 -15.68 -2.52
N TYR A 110 26.39 -15.86 -2.67
CA TYR A 110 25.48 -14.95 -3.36
C TYR A 110 24.77 -13.94 -2.43
N GLY A 111 25.15 -13.87 -1.15
CA GLY A 111 24.48 -13.04 -0.13
C GLY A 111 24.37 -11.57 -0.53
N TRP A 112 25.44 -10.98 -1.05
CA TRP A 112 25.43 -9.60 -1.54
C TRP A 112 24.49 -9.37 -2.73
N ALA A 113 24.48 -10.29 -3.69
CA ALA A 113 23.55 -10.22 -4.81
C ALA A 113 22.10 -10.30 -4.33
N ALA A 114 21.79 -11.22 -3.41
CA ALA A 114 20.45 -11.34 -2.84
C ALA A 114 20.04 -10.09 -2.03
N LEU A 115 20.97 -9.47 -1.30
CA LEU A 115 20.70 -8.22 -0.59
C LEU A 115 20.42 -7.06 -1.54
N LEU A 116 21.32 -6.83 -2.50
CA LEU A 116 21.30 -5.64 -3.36
C LEU A 116 20.25 -5.73 -4.48
N LEU A 117 19.92 -6.94 -4.95
CA LEU A 117 18.99 -7.13 -6.07
C LEU A 117 17.58 -7.53 -5.62
N TRP A 118 17.40 -7.97 -4.37
CA TRP A 118 16.09 -8.39 -3.87
C TRP A 118 15.71 -7.80 -2.52
N PHE A 119 16.48 -8.06 -1.45
CA PHE A 119 16.04 -7.67 -0.10
C PHE A 119 15.92 -6.15 0.07
N ILE A 120 16.99 -5.40 -0.19
CA ILE A 120 17.00 -3.93 -0.06
C ILE A 120 16.01 -3.29 -1.06
N PRO A 121 16.01 -3.64 -2.36
CA PRO A 121 15.00 -3.16 -3.30
C PRO A 121 13.57 -3.41 -2.83
N SER A 122 13.27 -4.57 -2.23
CA SER A 122 11.92 -4.86 -1.72
C SER A 122 11.50 -3.88 -0.61
N ARG A 123 12.43 -3.42 0.24
CA ARG A 123 12.13 -2.46 1.32
C ARG A 123 11.92 -1.06 0.76
N LEU A 124 12.76 -0.63 -0.16
CA LEU A 124 12.62 0.65 -0.85
C LEU A 124 11.33 0.71 -1.65
N GLN A 125 11.00 -0.36 -2.37
CA GLN A 125 9.73 -0.51 -3.08
C GLN A 125 8.54 -0.45 -2.12
N GLY A 126 8.65 -1.04 -0.91
CA GLY A 126 7.63 -0.93 0.12
C GLY A 126 7.34 0.51 0.53
N LEU A 127 8.39 1.35 0.67
CA LEU A 127 8.21 2.78 0.92
C LEU A 127 7.47 3.45 -0.25
N TRP A 128 7.91 3.17 -1.47
CA TRP A 128 7.27 3.71 -2.67
C TRP A 128 5.79 3.34 -2.75
N LEU A 129 5.44 2.07 -2.50
CA LEU A 129 4.05 1.60 -2.51
C LEU A 129 3.20 2.31 -1.46
N LEU A 130 3.69 2.46 -0.22
CA LEU A 130 2.96 3.21 0.81
C LEU A 130 2.74 4.66 0.40
N THR A 131 3.74 5.29 -0.21
CA THR A 131 3.60 6.68 -0.70
C THR A 131 2.57 6.78 -1.82
N VAL A 132 2.62 5.93 -2.85
CA VAL A 132 1.84 6.14 -4.08
C VAL A 132 0.48 5.44 -4.10
N PHE A 133 0.27 4.43 -3.25
CA PHE A 133 -1.01 3.73 -3.12
C PHE A 133 -1.77 4.14 -1.85
N ALA A 134 -1.13 4.07 -0.68
CA ALA A 134 -1.83 4.25 0.59
C ALA A 134 -1.95 5.72 1.03
N TRP A 135 -0.95 6.54 0.70
CA TRP A 135 -0.91 7.94 1.15
C TRP A 135 -1.34 8.94 0.08
N PHE A 136 -0.62 9.04 -1.04
CA PHE A 136 -0.82 10.10 -2.04
C PHE A 136 -2.25 10.17 -2.58
N PRO A 137 -2.92 9.06 -2.94
CA PRO A 137 -4.27 9.13 -3.48
C PRO A 137 -5.35 9.41 -2.43
N HIS A 138 -5.02 9.25 -1.15
CA HIS A 138 -5.95 9.42 -0.04
C HIS A 138 -5.76 10.75 0.67
N HIS A 139 -4.55 11.31 0.64
CA HIS A 139 -4.20 12.54 1.36
C HIS A 139 -5.19 13.69 1.10
N PRO A 140 -5.75 14.36 2.13
CA PRO A 140 -5.42 14.26 3.56
C PRO A 140 -6.18 13.18 4.36
N ALA A 141 -6.93 12.30 3.69
CA ALA A 141 -7.70 11.17 4.25
C ALA A 141 -8.80 11.60 5.25
N THR A 142 -9.40 12.77 5.02
CA THR A 142 -10.42 13.37 5.91
C THR A 142 -11.86 13.07 5.51
N LYS A 143 -12.08 12.44 4.35
CA LYS A 143 -13.40 12.16 3.78
C LYS A 143 -13.58 10.65 3.64
N VAL A 144 -14.74 10.16 4.05
CA VAL A 144 -15.17 8.77 3.84
C VAL A 144 -16.39 8.80 2.94
N GLY A 145 -16.37 8.02 1.87
CA GLY A 145 -17.49 7.92 0.94
C GLY A 145 -17.04 7.60 -0.48
N ARG A 146 -17.87 6.84 -1.19
CA ARG A 146 -17.58 6.21 -2.49
C ARG A 146 -16.88 7.09 -3.53
N TYR A 147 -17.23 8.38 -3.60
CA TYR A 147 -16.69 9.32 -4.58
C TYR A 147 -15.63 10.26 -4.00
N VAL A 148 -15.53 10.37 -2.68
CA VAL A 148 -14.78 11.45 -2.01
C VAL A 148 -13.59 10.95 -1.20
N ASP A 149 -13.47 9.63 -1.03
CA ASP A 149 -12.41 8.98 -0.24
C ASP A 149 -11.05 8.93 -0.94
N THR A 150 -11.03 9.19 -2.25
CA THR A 150 -9.83 9.14 -3.11
C THR A 150 -9.88 10.24 -4.16
N ARG A 151 -8.83 10.34 -4.97
CA ARG A 151 -8.74 11.36 -6.04
C ARG A 151 -8.17 10.85 -7.35
N VAL A 152 -8.37 11.64 -8.38
CA VAL A 152 -7.53 11.68 -9.58
C VAL A 152 -6.55 12.86 -9.41
N ALA A 153 -5.25 12.59 -9.37
CA ALA A 153 -4.22 13.63 -9.23
C ALA A 153 -3.08 13.37 -10.22
N VAL A 154 -3.05 14.18 -11.28
CA VAL A 154 -2.11 14.01 -12.38
C VAL A 154 -1.04 15.11 -12.33
N PHE A 155 0.23 14.71 -12.27
CA PHE A 155 1.38 15.61 -12.37
C PHE A 155 2.24 15.24 -13.59
N ALA A 156 3.21 16.10 -13.94
CA ALA A 156 4.11 15.81 -15.04
C ALA A 156 4.86 14.48 -14.81
N GLY A 157 4.68 13.51 -15.71
CA GLY A 157 5.33 12.20 -15.61
C GLY A 157 4.64 11.18 -14.69
N SER A 158 3.51 11.52 -14.04
CA SER A 158 2.80 10.62 -13.12
C SER A 158 2.47 9.26 -13.74
N ARG A 159 2.05 9.25 -15.01
CA ARG A 159 1.74 8.02 -15.75
C ARG A 159 2.89 7.01 -15.77
N PHE A 160 4.13 7.50 -15.88
CA PHE A 160 5.32 6.66 -15.88
C PHE A 160 5.71 6.29 -14.45
N LEU A 161 5.81 7.29 -13.56
CA LEU A 161 6.34 7.15 -12.21
C LEU A 161 5.43 6.30 -11.30
N ILE A 162 4.11 6.52 -11.36
CA ILE A 162 3.14 5.84 -10.49
C ILE A 162 2.18 4.93 -11.26
N ARG A 163 2.53 4.59 -12.52
CA ARG A 163 1.92 3.48 -13.28
C ARG A 163 0.38 3.52 -13.35
N GLY A 164 -0.21 4.71 -13.46
CA GLY A 164 -1.67 4.89 -13.56
C GLY A 164 -2.41 5.08 -12.24
N HIS A 165 -1.69 5.07 -11.10
CA HIS A 165 -2.25 5.44 -9.79
C HIS A 165 -2.47 6.95 -9.60
N ASP A 166 -2.22 7.75 -10.65
CA ASP A 166 -2.73 9.11 -10.76
C ASP A 166 -4.26 9.16 -10.97
N HIS A 167 -4.89 8.04 -11.34
CA HIS A 167 -6.34 7.89 -11.48
C HIS A 167 -6.92 6.95 -10.41
N HIS A 168 -6.43 7.05 -9.17
CA HIS A 168 -6.76 6.09 -8.12
C HIS A 168 -8.24 6.03 -7.75
N ALA A 169 -8.96 7.15 -7.82
CA ALA A 169 -10.42 7.15 -7.63
C ALA A 169 -11.12 6.21 -8.63
N VAL A 170 -10.66 6.14 -9.88
CA VAL A 170 -11.19 5.22 -10.89
C VAL A 170 -10.90 3.76 -10.52
N HIS A 171 -9.72 3.49 -9.93
CA HIS A 171 -9.38 2.17 -9.39
C HIS A 171 -10.32 1.77 -8.24
N HIS A 172 -10.70 2.70 -7.35
CA HIS A 172 -11.66 2.43 -6.28
C HIS A 172 -13.07 2.18 -6.79
N LEU A 173 -13.52 2.97 -7.76
CA LEU A 173 -14.86 2.86 -8.33
C LEU A 173 -15.00 1.63 -9.24
N PHE A 174 -13.94 1.27 -9.96
CA PHE A 174 -13.94 0.21 -10.98
C PHE A 174 -12.69 -0.68 -10.86
N PRO A 175 -12.50 -1.43 -9.76
CA PRO A 175 -11.26 -2.18 -9.46
C PRO A 175 -10.94 -3.32 -10.42
N ARG A 176 -11.87 -3.65 -11.34
CA ARG A 176 -11.65 -4.63 -12.41
C ARG A 176 -10.98 -4.02 -13.64
N VAL A 177 -10.94 -2.70 -13.76
CA VAL A 177 -10.31 -2.00 -14.88
C VAL A 177 -8.80 -1.99 -14.62
N PRO A 178 -7.97 -2.51 -15.54
CA PRO A 178 -6.54 -2.56 -15.33
C PRO A 178 -5.94 -1.15 -15.31
N HIS A 179 -4.90 -0.95 -14.51
CA HIS A 179 -4.25 0.36 -14.27
C HIS A 179 -3.92 1.15 -15.55
N TYR A 180 -3.51 0.47 -16.63
CA TYR A 180 -3.17 1.10 -17.91
C TYR A 180 -4.38 1.58 -18.72
N ARG A 181 -5.62 1.24 -18.31
CA ARG A 181 -6.87 1.73 -18.91
C ARG A 181 -7.61 2.76 -18.06
N LEU A 182 -7.15 3.05 -16.83
CA LEU A 182 -7.86 3.98 -15.93
C LEU A 182 -7.99 5.38 -16.53
N ARG A 183 -6.94 5.91 -17.16
CA ARG A 183 -7.00 7.21 -17.84
C ARG A 183 -8.02 7.23 -18.99
N ARG A 184 -8.11 6.14 -19.76
CA ARG A 184 -9.07 6.05 -20.86
C ARG A 184 -10.50 5.98 -20.32
N LEU A 185 -10.72 5.24 -19.24
CA LEU A 185 -12.02 5.26 -18.59
C LEU A 185 -12.35 6.66 -18.04
N TRP A 186 -11.37 7.34 -17.42
CA TRP A 186 -11.55 8.70 -16.93
C TRP A 186 -11.97 9.66 -18.04
N SER A 187 -11.38 9.60 -19.24
CA SER A 187 -11.82 10.46 -20.35
C SER A 187 -13.28 10.28 -20.73
N ASP A 188 -13.87 9.12 -20.43
CA ASP A 188 -15.26 8.80 -20.78
C ASP A 188 -16.24 9.18 -19.66
N ILE A 189 -15.78 9.32 -18.40
CA ILE A 189 -16.64 9.48 -17.22
C ILE A 189 -16.30 10.68 -16.33
N ALA A 190 -15.27 11.48 -16.65
CA ALA A 190 -14.74 12.52 -15.77
C ALA A 190 -15.83 13.50 -15.33
N ASP A 191 -16.60 14.05 -16.26
CA ASP A 191 -17.69 15.01 -15.99
C ASP A 191 -18.71 14.48 -14.95
N ASP A 192 -19.23 13.26 -15.16
CA ASP A 192 -20.18 12.63 -14.23
C ASP A 192 -19.53 12.33 -12.86
N MET A 193 -18.29 11.84 -12.85
CA MET A 193 -17.59 11.51 -11.61
C MET A 193 -17.25 12.76 -10.79
N VAL A 194 -16.79 13.83 -11.43
CA VAL A 194 -16.50 15.11 -10.78
C VAL A 194 -17.79 15.73 -10.24
N THR A 195 -18.89 15.67 -11.01
CA THR A 195 -20.22 16.10 -10.56
C THR A 195 -20.70 15.34 -9.32
N LYS A 196 -20.38 14.05 -9.21
CA LYS A 196 -20.65 13.21 -8.02
C LYS A 196 -19.70 13.46 -6.84
N GLY A 197 -18.69 14.31 -7.02
CA GLY A 197 -17.76 14.73 -5.98
C GLY A 197 -16.37 14.09 -6.05
N VAL A 198 -16.04 13.33 -7.11
CA VAL A 198 -14.67 12.84 -7.30
C VAL A 198 -13.73 14.02 -7.45
N ARG A 199 -12.76 14.09 -6.53
CA ARG A 199 -11.73 15.12 -6.53
C ARG A 199 -10.76 14.86 -7.69
N SER A 200 -10.67 15.82 -8.60
CA SER A 200 -9.76 15.81 -9.75
C SER A 200 -8.78 16.98 -9.62
N GLU A 201 -7.48 16.73 -9.74
CA GLU A 201 -6.44 17.69 -9.37
C GLU A 201 -5.27 17.75 -10.35
N GLY A 202 -4.61 18.90 -10.39
CA GLY A 202 -3.40 19.14 -11.15
C GLY A 202 -3.66 19.19 -12.65
N ARG A 203 -3.01 18.29 -13.41
CA ARG A 203 -3.13 18.19 -14.87
C ARG A 203 -4.20 17.17 -15.31
N ALA A 204 -5.08 16.77 -14.40
CA ALA A 204 -6.16 15.84 -14.70
C ALA A 204 -7.22 16.49 -15.60
N LEU A 205 -7.94 15.67 -16.36
CA LEU A 205 -9.16 16.12 -17.04
C LEU A 205 -10.18 16.51 -15.97
N ASP A 206 -10.88 17.64 -16.17
CA ASP A 206 -11.85 18.22 -15.25
C ASP A 206 -11.29 18.50 -13.84
N ALA A 207 -10.01 18.90 -13.78
CA ALA A 207 -9.36 19.26 -12.53
C ALA A 207 -10.06 20.47 -11.88
N THR A 208 -10.41 20.35 -10.60
CA THR A 208 -11.08 21.38 -9.81
C THR A 208 -10.11 22.20 -8.95
N GLY A 209 -8.82 21.86 -8.97
CA GLY A 209 -7.77 22.57 -8.24
C GLY A 209 -6.36 22.00 -8.41
N PRO A 210 -5.36 22.58 -7.74
CA PRO A 210 -4.00 22.06 -7.72
C PRO A 210 -3.92 20.74 -6.92
N ILE A 211 -2.81 20.01 -7.08
CA ILE A 211 -2.56 18.81 -6.26
C ILE A 211 -2.31 19.24 -4.82
N VAL A 212 -3.03 18.61 -3.89
CA VAL A 212 -2.78 18.75 -2.45
C VAL A 212 -1.73 17.72 -2.02
N TRP A 213 -0.56 18.17 -1.58
CA TRP A 213 0.55 17.30 -1.12
C TRP A 213 0.53 17.10 0.39
#